data_AF-A0A3B8LGM5-F1
#
_entry.id   AF-A0A3B8LGM5-F1
#
_cell.length_a   1.000
_cell.length_b   1.000
_cell.length_c   1.000
_cell.angle_alpha   90.00
_cell.angle_beta   90.00
_cell.angle_gamma   90.00
#
_symmetry.space_group_name_H-M   'P 1'
#
loop_
_entity.id
_entity.type
_entity.pdbx_description
1 polymer ?
#
loop_
_entity_poly.entity_id
_entity_poly.type
_entity_poly.pdbx_seq_one_letter_code
_entity_poly.pdbx_strand_id
1 'polypeptide(L)'
;MGHLLSPQDERAAVRRHILYYLRGKDKGSLIGQGGIAQMAHRTPYTKGALVFYELARELGQGTLDRGLKRYFQRFRGSFATVKDLQRVLEKTSGRSLQTFFDNWIKGAALPFFTLVGKHCPPKKKVCTLTLRNHGDIPGHAHLLVQTNRRKLTKWIRVPAKKSVTLDVEGSQWNKVVLDPQGQMLHGVRWRATFARAYALRKEGSYQQAAAQYTKLLKAFPQHGRALYEMGRIKELGGKIDKAISYYKSASQQKRSAQTPGWIVPWSVFRQATLLYKQGKTARARQLLKALRKKALNYYNLHGRIDMTLQQWRSSR
;
A
#
# COMPACT_ATOMS: atom_id res chain seq x y z
N MET A 1 -11.27 29.20 -15.35
CA MET A 1 -11.22 29.07 -13.88
C MET A 1 -9.80 28.70 -13.50
N GLY A 2 -9.11 29.57 -12.74
CA GLY A 2 -7.73 29.33 -12.32
C GLY A 2 -7.64 28.16 -11.36
N HIS A 3 -6.59 27.35 -11.48
CA HIS A 3 -6.31 26.29 -10.52
C HIS A 3 -5.87 26.93 -9.20
N LEU A 4 -6.61 26.68 -8.11
CA LEU A 4 -6.29 27.13 -6.75
C LEU A 4 -4.93 26.62 -6.24
N LEU A 5 -4.45 25.50 -6.80
CA LEU A 5 -3.17 24.89 -6.48
C LEU A 5 -2.46 24.52 -7.78
N SER A 6 -1.12 24.53 -7.77
CA SER A 6 -0.38 23.92 -8.87
C SER A 6 -0.70 22.42 -8.93
N PRO A 7 -0.62 21.77 -10.12
CA PRO A 7 -0.79 20.33 -10.22
C PRO A 7 0.15 19.53 -9.30
N GLN A 8 1.33 20.09 -8.98
CA GLN A 8 2.28 19.45 -8.07
C GLN A 8 1.81 19.49 -6.61
N ASP A 9 1.24 20.62 -6.19
CA ASP A 9 0.74 20.80 -4.83
C ASP A 9 -0.52 19.99 -4.58
N GLU A 10 -1.40 19.90 -5.57
CA GLU A 10 -2.56 19.03 -5.54
C GLU A 10 -2.15 17.55 -5.40
N ARG A 11 -1.16 17.11 -6.20
CA ARG A 11 -0.58 15.75 -6.07
C ARG A 11 -0.04 15.49 -4.66
N ALA A 12 0.70 16.44 -4.10
CA ALA A 12 1.27 16.32 -2.76
C ALA A 12 0.17 16.27 -1.68
N ALA A 13 -0.88 17.08 -1.81
CA ALA A 13 -2.02 17.10 -0.90
C ALA A 13 -2.78 15.77 -0.92
N VAL A 14 -3.11 15.24 -2.11
CA VAL A 14 -3.75 13.93 -2.26
C VAL A 14 -2.91 12.84 -1.60
N ARG A 15 -1.59 12.81 -1.87
CA ARG A 15 -0.68 11.83 -1.27
C ARG A 15 -0.66 11.91 0.26
N ARG A 16 -0.70 13.11 0.84
CA ARG A 16 -0.80 13.28 2.31
C ARG A 16 -2.09 12.66 2.84
N HIS A 17 -3.23 12.97 2.22
CA HIS A 17 -4.54 12.44 2.65
C HIS A 17 -4.60 10.91 2.57
N ILE A 18 -4.02 10.31 1.51
CA ILE A 18 -3.88 8.85 1.39
C ILE A 18 -3.05 8.29 2.55
N LEU A 19 -1.85 8.83 2.80
CA LEU A 19 -0.99 8.34 3.87
C LEU A 19 -1.65 8.46 5.25
N TYR A 20 -2.44 9.50 5.48
CA TYR A 20 -3.18 9.70 6.73
C TYR A 20 -4.34 8.71 6.87
N TYR A 21 -5.20 8.57 5.86
CA TYR A 21 -6.26 7.56 5.85
C TYR A 21 -5.70 6.16 6.12
N LEU A 22 -4.53 5.87 5.57
CA LEU A 22 -3.86 4.58 5.79
C LEU A 22 -3.35 4.36 7.22
N ARG A 23 -3.13 5.40 8.03
CA ARG A 23 -2.65 5.31 9.42
C ARG A 23 -3.76 5.26 10.48
N GLY A 24 -5.00 5.63 10.15
CA GLY A 24 -6.13 5.66 11.09
C GLY A 24 -6.56 4.28 11.61
N LYS A 25 -7.04 4.22 12.86
CA LYS A 25 -7.42 2.97 13.57
C LYS A 25 -8.77 2.41 13.10
N ASP A 26 -9.75 3.25 12.77
CA ASP A 26 -11.11 2.85 12.38
C ASP A 26 -11.39 3.12 10.91
N LYS A 27 -11.63 2.06 10.12
CA LYS A 27 -11.75 2.12 8.65
C LYS A 27 -13.00 1.40 8.13
N GLY A 28 -14.16 1.74 8.67
CA GLY A 28 -15.41 1.06 8.32
C GLY A 28 -16.23 1.74 7.23
N SER A 29 -16.57 3.01 7.42
CA SER A 29 -17.56 3.72 6.60
C SER A 29 -17.40 5.22 6.84
N LEU A 30 -17.80 6.07 5.88
CA LEU A 30 -18.00 7.50 6.16
C LEU A 30 -19.23 7.74 7.05
N ILE A 31 -20.12 6.73 7.16
CA ILE A 31 -21.38 6.75 7.90
C ILE A 31 -21.46 5.43 8.68
N GLY A 32 -20.96 5.41 9.91
CA GLY A 32 -21.06 4.28 10.85
C GLY A 32 -21.87 4.65 12.09
N GLN A 33 -22.28 3.65 12.89
CA GLN A 33 -23.11 3.83 14.11
C GLN A 33 -22.43 4.60 15.27
N GLY A 34 -21.22 5.16 15.08
CA GLY A 34 -20.39 5.72 16.18
C GLY A 34 -20.65 7.18 16.57
N GLY A 35 -21.71 7.82 16.08
CA GLY A 35 -22.10 9.18 16.47
C GLY A 35 -21.03 10.26 16.23
N ILE A 36 -21.12 11.38 16.98
CA ILE A 36 -20.26 12.58 16.86
C ILE A 36 -18.77 12.26 17.12
N ALA A 37 -18.48 11.31 18.01
CA ALA A 37 -17.12 10.84 18.28
C ALA A 37 -16.45 10.22 17.03
N GLN A 38 -17.24 9.59 16.15
CA GLN A 38 -16.77 9.06 14.88
C GLN A 38 -16.59 10.14 13.80
N MET A 39 -17.35 11.23 13.86
CA MET A 39 -17.18 12.42 13.01
C MET A 39 -15.95 13.25 13.42
N ALA A 40 -15.60 13.25 14.71
CA ALA A 40 -14.36 13.84 15.23
C ALA A 40 -13.10 13.05 14.82
N HIS A 41 -13.23 11.84 14.28
CA HIS A 41 -12.10 11.15 13.67
C HIS A 41 -11.71 11.80 12.34
N ARG A 42 -10.40 11.92 12.08
CA ARG A 42 -9.86 12.46 10.82
C ARG A 42 -10.18 11.59 9.59
N THR A 43 -10.77 10.40 9.78
CA THR A 43 -11.13 9.44 8.72
C THR A 43 -12.21 10.00 7.78
N PRO A 44 -13.34 10.55 8.26
CA PRO A 44 -14.32 11.23 7.42
C PRO A 44 -13.74 12.32 6.51
N TYR A 45 -12.89 13.19 7.05
CA TYR A 45 -12.27 14.28 6.29
C TYR A 45 -11.27 13.76 5.25
N THR A 46 -10.42 12.80 5.63
CA THR A 46 -9.41 12.24 4.73
C THR A 46 -10.02 11.36 3.64
N LYS A 47 -10.90 10.42 4.00
CA LYS A 47 -11.60 9.57 3.03
C LYS A 47 -12.57 10.39 2.19
N GLY A 48 -13.26 11.37 2.76
CA GLY A 48 -14.19 12.25 2.04
C GLY A 48 -13.53 12.99 0.88
N ALA A 49 -12.36 13.62 1.12
CA ALA A 49 -11.60 14.26 0.04
C ALA A 49 -11.20 13.26 -1.07
N LEU A 50 -10.85 12.03 -0.68
CA LEU A 50 -10.44 10.97 -1.61
C LEU A 50 -11.61 10.40 -2.42
N VAL A 51 -12.83 10.44 -1.88
CA VAL A 51 -14.05 10.12 -2.62
C VAL A 51 -14.26 11.10 -3.76
N PHE A 52 -14.11 12.41 -3.52
CA PHE A 52 -14.23 13.39 -4.60
C PHE A 52 -13.13 13.25 -5.64
N TYR A 53 -11.91 12.91 -5.21
CA TYR A 53 -10.81 12.61 -6.12
C TYR A 53 -11.12 11.42 -7.05
N GLU A 54 -11.76 10.37 -6.54
CA GLU A 54 -12.16 9.21 -7.34
C GLU A 54 -13.43 9.47 -8.17
N LEU A 55 -14.37 10.27 -7.67
CA LEU A 55 -15.52 10.75 -8.45
C LEU A 55 -15.06 11.54 -9.68
N ALA A 56 -14.04 12.39 -9.53
CA ALA A 56 -13.47 13.12 -10.66
C ALA A 56 -12.90 12.19 -11.74
N ARG A 57 -12.43 11.00 -11.36
CA ARG A 57 -11.94 9.97 -12.30
C ARG A 57 -13.07 9.15 -12.91
N GLU A 58 -14.11 8.84 -12.14
CA GLU A 58 -15.27 8.07 -12.63
C GLU A 58 -16.17 8.91 -13.57
N LEU A 59 -16.34 10.20 -13.27
CA LEU A 59 -17.24 11.12 -13.98
C LEU A 59 -16.55 12.07 -14.95
N GLY A 60 -15.26 12.32 -14.75
CA GLY A 60 -14.54 13.44 -15.36
C GLY A 60 -14.72 14.74 -14.56
N GLN A 61 -13.64 15.52 -14.46
CA GLN A 61 -13.61 16.76 -13.67
C GLN A 61 -14.74 17.73 -14.03
N GLY A 62 -14.95 18.01 -15.32
CA GLY A 62 -15.98 18.96 -15.75
C GLY A 62 -17.41 18.52 -15.41
N THR A 63 -17.70 17.22 -15.44
CA THR A 63 -19.02 16.69 -15.03
C THR A 63 -19.21 16.80 -13.52
N LEU A 64 -18.17 16.48 -12.75
CA LEU A 64 -18.18 16.64 -11.30
C LEU A 64 -18.39 18.11 -10.90
N ASP A 65 -17.64 19.04 -11.49
CA ASP A 65 -17.73 20.47 -11.19
C ASP A 65 -19.13 21.03 -11.48
N ARG A 66 -19.71 20.67 -12.65
CA ARG A 66 -21.10 21.03 -12.98
C ARG A 66 -22.09 20.45 -11.98
N GLY A 67 -21.88 19.20 -11.57
CA GLY A 67 -22.74 18.52 -10.61
C GLY A 67 -22.68 19.15 -9.22
N LEU A 68 -21.48 19.48 -8.74
CA LEU A 68 -21.27 20.19 -7.49
C LEU A 68 -21.88 21.60 -7.52
N LYS A 69 -21.71 22.34 -8.62
CA LYS A 69 -22.35 23.65 -8.80
C LYS A 69 -23.88 23.54 -8.68
N ARG A 70 -24.49 22.56 -9.38
CA ARG A 70 -25.94 22.29 -9.29
C ARG A 70 -26.37 21.89 -7.89
N TYR A 71 -25.58 21.07 -7.20
CA TYR A 71 -25.85 20.63 -5.83
C TYR A 71 -25.89 21.83 -4.87
N PHE A 72 -24.83 22.65 -4.85
CA PHE A 72 -24.76 23.82 -3.97
C PHE A 72 -25.82 24.88 -4.29
N GLN A 73 -26.16 25.07 -5.56
CA GLN A 73 -27.25 25.97 -5.94
C GLN A 73 -28.62 25.46 -5.45
N ARG A 74 -28.89 24.15 -5.61
CA ARG A 74 -30.18 23.55 -5.25
C ARG A 74 -30.44 23.53 -3.75
N PHE A 75 -29.40 23.29 -2.94
CA PHE A 75 -29.52 23.15 -1.50
C PHE A 75 -28.99 24.36 -0.73
N ARG A 76 -28.87 25.52 -1.39
CA ARG A 76 -28.45 26.76 -0.74
C ARG A 76 -29.44 27.14 0.36
N GLY A 77 -28.94 27.28 1.59
CA GLY A 77 -29.78 27.64 2.75
C GLY A 77 -30.63 26.50 3.31
N SER A 78 -30.41 25.26 2.84
CA SER A 78 -31.20 24.09 3.25
C SER A 78 -30.29 22.91 3.65
N PHE A 79 -30.88 21.90 4.30
CA PHE A 79 -30.18 20.66 4.62
C PHE A 79 -30.10 19.73 3.41
N ALA A 80 -29.00 18.99 3.29
CA ALA A 80 -28.78 18.01 2.23
C ALA A 80 -28.02 16.80 2.75
N THR A 81 -28.28 15.64 2.16
CA THR A 81 -27.69 14.36 2.54
C THR A 81 -26.73 13.83 1.46
N VAL A 82 -25.98 12.79 1.79
CA VAL A 82 -25.16 12.07 0.79
C VAL A 82 -26.00 11.47 -0.34
N LYS A 83 -27.25 11.06 -0.06
CA LYS A 83 -28.19 10.60 -1.09
C LYS A 83 -28.60 11.73 -2.03
N ASP A 84 -28.71 12.97 -1.54
CA ASP A 84 -28.98 14.14 -2.38
C ASP A 84 -27.82 14.43 -3.32
N LEU A 85 -26.60 14.39 -2.80
CA LEU A 85 -25.39 14.52 -3.61
C LEU A 85 -25.33 13.46 -4.71
N GLN A 86 -25.55 12.18 -4.35
CA GLN A 86 -25.59 11.09 -5.32
C GLN A 86 -26.59 11.37 -6.43
N ARG A 87 -27.85 11.71 -6.09
CA ARG A 87 -28.91 11.99 -7.07
C ARG A 87 -28.56 13.14 -8.01
N VAL A 88 -27.97 14.22 -7.49
CA VAL A 88 -27.55 15.36 -8.33
C VAL A 88 -26.44 14.97 -9.30
N LEU A 89 -25.45 14.20 -8.84
CA LEU A 89 -24.35 13.73 -9.67
C LEU A 89 -24.81 12.71 -10.72
N GLU A 90 -25.72 11.80 -10.38
CA GLU A 90 -26.33 10.86 -11.33
C GLU A 90 -27.11 11.60 -12.41
N LYS A 91 -27.95 12.58 -12.02
CA LYS A 91 -28.68 13.42 -12.98
C LYS A 91 -27.75 14.23 -13.88
N THR A 92 -26.62 14.69 -13.35
CA THR A 92 -25.66 15.50 -14.13
C THR A 92 -24.80 14.66 -15.07
N SER A 93 -24.50 13.42 -14.69
CA SER A 93 -23.64 12.51 -15.45
C SER A 93 -24.41 11.59 -16.40
N GLY A 94 -25.71 11.40 -16.19
CA GLY A 94 -26.54 10.46 -16.95
C GLY A 94 -26.23 8.98 -16.63
N ARG A 95 -25.53 8.70 -15.53
CA ARG A 95 -25.08 7.36 -15.13
C ARG A 95 -25.43 7.08 -13.68
N SER A 96 -25.74 5.83 -13.35
CA SER A 96 -25.89 5.43 -11.95
C SER A 96 -24.53 5.42 -11.23
N LEU A 97 -24.52 5.98 -10.03
CA LEU A 97 -23.40 6.01 -9.10
C LEU A 97 -23.67 5.15 -7.87
N GLN A 98 -24.76 4.37 -7.86
CA GLN A 98 -25.15 3.52 -6.73
C GLN A 98 -24.00 2.64 -6.24
N THR A 99 -23.41 1.85 -7.15
CA THR A 99 -22.26 0.99 -6.85
C THR A 99 -21.04 1.78 -6.35
N PHE A 100 -20.84 3.00 -6.85
CA PHE A 100 -19.75 3.85 -6.36
C PHE A 100 -20.01 4.26 -4.91
N PHE A 101 -21.17 4.84 -4.61
CA PHE A 101 -21.51 5.34 -3.28
C PHE A 101 -21.60 4.20 -2.25
N ASP A 102 -22.15 3.04 -2.61
CA ASP A 102 -22.19 1.88 -1.73
C ASP A 102 -20.79 1.39 -1.37
N ASN A 103 -19.86 1.38 -2.32
CA ASN A 103 -18.50 0.92 -2.07
C ASN A 103 -17.64 1.96 -1.35
N TRP A 104 -17.73 3.23 -1.74
CA TRP A 104 -16.80 4.28 -1.32
C TRP A 104 -17.29 5.06 -0.10
N ILE A 105 -18.60 5.27 0.04
CA ILE A 105 -19.17 5.94 1.22
C ILE A 105 -19.47 4.92 2.30
N LYS A 106 -20.31 3.92 2.00
CA LYS A 106 -20.80 2.94 2.98
C LYS A 106 -19.81 1.81 3.23
N GLY A 107 -19.11 1.38 2.17
CA GLY A 107 -18.18 0.26 2.20
C GLY A 107 -16.77 0.59 2.69
N ALA A 108 -16.06 -0.47 3.10
CA ALA A 108 -14.66 -0.46 3.50
C ALA A 108 -13.71 -1.06 2.44
N ALA A 109 -14.27 -1.62 1.36
CA ALA A 109 -13.50 -2.34 0.34
C ALA A 109 -12.69 -1.37 -0.53
N LEU A 110 -11.57 -1.86 -1.07
CA LEU A 110 -10.59 -1.05 -1.81
C LEU A 110 -10.10 -1.83 -3.05
N PRO A 111 -9.95 -1.20 -4.22
CA PRO A 111 -9.33 -1.85 -5.37
C PRO A 111 -7.85 -2.17 -5.10
N PHE A 112 -7.31 -3.18 -5.78
CA PHE A 112 -5.92 -3.59 -5.65
C PHE A 112 -5.36 -4.02 -6.99
N PHE A 113 -4.52 -3.17 -7.58
CA PHE A 113 -3.95 -3.43 -8.90
C PHE A 113 -2.57 -4.06 -8.82
N THR A 114 -2.32 -5.01 -9.72
CA THR A 114 -0.98 -5.51 -10.04
C THR A 114 -0.79 -5.55 -11.54
N LEU A 115 0.43 -5.30 -12.00
CA LEU A 115 0.82 -5.65 -13.36
C LEU A 115 1.11 -7.15 -13.39
N VAL A 116 0.31 -7.93 -14.12
CA VAL A 116 0.42 -9.40 -14.17
C VAL A 116 1.03 -9.91 -15.48
N GLY A 117 1.10 -9.07 -16.50
CA GLY A 117 1.65 -9.46 -17.79
C GLY A 117 2.15 -8.26 -18.58
N LYS A 118 3.19 -8.50 -19.37
CA LYS A 118 3.71 -7.61 -20.40
C LYS A 118 4.08 -8.47 -21.60
N HIS A 119 3.49 -8.18 -22.74
CA HIS A 119 3.81 -8.83 -24.00
C HIS A 119 4.21 -7.77 -25.02
N CYS A 120 5.41 -7.89 -25.58
CA CYS A 120 5.97 -6.98 -26.59
C CYS A 120 6.39 -7.81 -27.81
N PRO A 121 5.56 -7.90 -28.86
CA PRO A 121 5.93 -8.60 -30.08
C PRO A 121 7.13 -7.90 -30.76
N PRO A 122 8.18 -8.62 -31.18
CA PRO A 122 9.40 -8.02 -31.72
C PRO A 122 9.17 -7.24 -33.03
N LYS A 123 8.17 -7.63 -33.83
CA LYS A 123 7.82 -6.97 -35.09
C LYS A 123 6.78 -5.84 -34.93
N LYS A 124 6.13 -5.71 -33.77
CA LYS A 124 5.11 -4.67 -33.54
C LYS A 124 5.67 -3.56 -32.67
N LYS A 125 5.34 -2.31 -33.02
CA LYS A 125 5.64 -1.13 -32.19
C LYS A 125 4.65 -0.98 -31.01
N VAL A 126 3.90 -2.02 -30.65
CA VAL A 126 2.86 -1.98 -29.61
C VAL A 126 3.15 -3.09 -28.63
N CYS A 127 3.19 -2.78 -27.34
CA CYS A 127 3.17 -3.80 -26.29
C CYS A 127 1.84 -3.77 -25.55
N THR A 128 1.39 -4.96 -25.18
CA THR A 128 0.17 -5.16 -24.39
C THR A 128 0.56 -5.37 -22.92
N LEU A 129 -0.04 -4.57 -22.04
CA LEU A 129 0.04 -4.73 -20.60
C LEU A 129 -1.22 -5.35 -20.05
N THR A 130 -1.07 -6.26 -19.10
CA THR A 130 -2.20 -6.82 -18.37
C THR A 130 -2.18 -6.32 -16.93
N LEU A 131 -3.19 -5.54 -16.58
CA LEU A 131 -3.47 -5.12 -15.21
C LEU A 131 -4.53 -6.02 -14.62
N ARG A 132 -4.34 -6.47 -13.39
CA ARG A 132 -5.35 -7.20 -12.63
C ARG A 132 -5.75 -6.42 -11.41
N ASN A 133 -7.06 -6.25 -11.21
CA ASN A 133 -7.63 -5.82 -9.94
C ASN A 133 -7.98 -7.06 -9.11
N HIS A 134 -7.33 -7.22 -7.97
CA HIS A 134 -7.62 -8.26 -6.98
C HIS A 134 -8.52 -7.75 -5.85
N GLY A 135 -8.91 -6.48 -5.89
CA GLY A 135 -9.84 -5.87 -4.95
C GLY A 135 -11.29 -6.26 -5.24
N ASP A 136 -12.12 -6.11 -4.20
CA ASP A 136 -13.54 -6.44 -4.24
C ASP A 136 -14.40 -5.33 -4.85
N ILE A 137 -13.80 -4.18 -5.16
CA ILE A 137 -14.48 -3.04 -5.81
C ILE A 137 -13.70 -2.57 -7.05
N PRO A 138 -14.39 -1.97 -8.04
CA PRO A 138 -13.72 -1.33 -9.17
C PRO A 138 -12.89 -0.12 -8.71
N GLY A 139 -11.95 0.31 -9.54
CA GLY A 139 -11.25 1.58 -9.34
C GLY A 139 -10.32 1.93 -10.49
N HIS A 140 -9.58 3.02 -10.32
CA HIS A 140 -8.69 3.56 -11.35
C HIS A 140 -7.21 3.31 -11.03
N ALA A 141 -6.54 2.56 -11.90
CA ALA A 141 -5.10 2.34 -11.86
C ALA A 141 -4.38 3.47 -12.61
N HIS A 142 -3.47 4.17 -11.94
CA HIS A 142 -2.54 5.11 -12.57
C HIS A 142 -1.27 4.39 -13.05
N LEU A 143 -1.03 4.39 -14.35
CA LEU A 143 0.18 3.84 -14.96
C LEU A 143 1.03 4.94 -15.55
N LEU A 144 2.33 4.86 -15.29
CA LEU A 144 3.36 5.52 -16.07
C LEU A 144 4.05 4.47 -16.94
N VAL A 145 4.05 4.71 -18.26
CA VAL A 145 4.86 3.98 -19.21
C VAL A 145 5.95 4.92 -19.71
N GLN A 146 7.22 4.52 -19.53
CA GLN A 146 8.37 5.25 -20.02
C GLN A 146 9.04 4.46 -21.13
N THR A 147 9.04 5.05 -22.33
CA THR A 147 9.78 4.59 -23.49
C THR A 147 11.07 5.42 -23.64
N ASN A 148 11.94 5.04 -24.58
CA ASN A 148 13.16 5.81 -24.90
C ASN A 148 12.86 7.26 -25.32
N ARG A 149 11.69 7.51 -25.92
CA ARG A 149 11.35 8.81 -26.51
C ARG A 149 10.34 9.60 -25.69
N ARG A 150 9.48 8.95 -24.89
CA ARG A 150 8.34 9.60 -24.23
C ARG A 150 7.99 8.97 -22.88
N LYS A 151 7.41 9.80 -22.00
CA LYS A 151 6.71 9.37 -20.78
C LYS A 151 5.22 9.54 -21.00
N LEU A 152 4.45 8.48 -20.83
CA LEU A 152 2.99 8.48 -20.92
C LEU A 152 2.39 8.11 -19.57
N THR A 153 1.45 8.92 -19.08
CA THR A 153 0.65 8.59 -17.89
C THR A 153 -0.79 8.34 -18.27
N LYS A 154 -1.37 7.22 -17.84
CA LYS A 154 -2.76 6.87 -18.14
C LYS A 154 -3.47 6.34 -16.90
N TRP A 155 -4.70 6.81 -16.70
CA TRP A 155 -5.62 6.25 -15.70
C TRP A 155 -6.53 5.24 -16.38
N ILE A 156 -6.68 4.08 -15.77
CA ILE A 156 -7.39 2.95 -16.36
C ILE A 156 -8.34 2.39 -15.32
N ARG A 157 -9.63 2.38 -15.65
CA ARG A 157 -10.64 1.76 -14.80
C ARG A 157 -10.54 0.24 -14.93
N VAL A 158 -10.37 -0.46 -13.82
CA VAL A 158 -10.30 -1.93 -13.80
C VAL A 158 -11.42 -2.47 -12.89
N PRO A 159 -12.36 -3.29 -13.41
CA PRO A 159 -13.44 -3.85 -12.62
C PRO A 159 -12.94 -4.72 -11.46
N ALA A 160 -13.77 -4.90 -10.43
CA ALA A 160 -13.44 -5.76 -9.28
C ALA A 160 -13.10 -7.18 -9.74
N LYS A 161 -12.03 -7.78 -9.20
CA LYS A 161 -11.60 -9.17 -9.50
C LYS A 161 -11.36 -9.49 -10.99
N LYS A 162 -11.22 -8.47 -11.85
CA LYS A 162 -11.00 -8.65 -13.30
C LYS A 162 -9.62 -8.14 -13.73
N SER A 163 -9.25 -8.50 -14.96
CA SER A 163 -8.09 -7.97 -15.64
C SER A 163 -8.51 -7.08 -16.81
N VAL A 164 -7.68 -6.09 -17.12
CA VAL A 164 -7.82 -5.23 -18.31
C VAL A 164 -6.48 -5.20 -19.03
N THR A 165 -6.54 -5.30 -20.35
CA THR A 165 -5.39 -5.14 -21.23
C THR A 165 -5.30 -3.69 -21.73
N LEU A 166 -4.07 -3.23 -21.88
CA LEU A 166 -3.78 -1.91 -22.43
C LEU A 166 -2.68 -2.06 -23.49
N ASP A 167 -3.00 -1.68 -24.70
CA ASP A 167 -2.02 -1.51 -25.76
C ASP A 167 -1.37 -0.14 -25.64
N VAL A 168 -0.04 -0.14 -25.64
CA VAL A 168 0.75 1.10 -25.57
C VAL A 168 1.83 1.06 -26.63
N GLU A 169 1.91 2.15 -27.39
CA GLU A 169 2.90 2.35 -28.43
C GLU A 169 4.32 2.52 -27.85
N GLY A 170 5.27 1.84 -28.46
CA GLY A 170 6.69 1.86 -28.14
C GLY A 170 7.28 0.45 -28.25
N SER A 171 8.31 0.29 -29.10
CA SER A 171 9.02 -0.99 -29.28
C SER A 171 10.07 -1.27 -28.20
N GLN A 172 10.47 -0.28 -27.40
CA GLN A 172 11.47 -0.43 -26.33
C GLN A 172 11.04 0.32 -25.07
N TRP A 173 10.64 -0.46 -24.07
CA TRP A 173 10.13 0.05 -22.79
C TRP A 173 11.18 -0.10 -21.71
N ASN A 174 11.58 1.02 -21.14
CA ASN A 174 12.59 1.01 -20.08
C ASN A 174 11.95 0.83 -18.71
N LYS A 175 10.71 1.33 -18.54
CA LYS A 175 10.06 1.33 -17.23
C LYS A 175 8.54 1.38 -17.33
N VAL A 176 7.87 0.51 -16.57
CA VAL A 176 6.44 0.61 -16.29
C VAL A 176 6.28 0.77 -14.79
N VAL A 177 5.59 1.82 -14.36
CA VAL A 177 5.36 2.11 -12.94
C VAL A 177 3.87 2.18 -12.70
N LEU A 178 3.39 1.29 -11.85
CA LEU A 178 2.06 1.37 -11.27
C LEU A 178 2.11 2.34 -10.09
N ASP A 179 1.23 3.34 -10.10
CA ASP A 179 1.17 4.46 -9.17
C ASP A 179 2.46 5.30 -9.09
N PRO A 180 2.87 5.94 -10.20
CA PRO A 180 4.12 6.71 -10.25
C PRO A 180 4.17 7.84 -9.21
N GLN A 181 3.01 8.36 -8.78
CA GLN A 181 2.89 9.56 -7.95
C GLN A 181 2.32 9.27 -6.56
N GLY A 182 1.97 8.02 -6.24
CA GLY A 182 1.39 7.66 -4.94
C GLY A 182 -0.01 8.23 -4.73
N GLN A 183 -0.77 8.39 -5.82
CA GLN A 183 -2.07 9.07 -5.85
C GLN A 183 -3.24 8.12 -6.00
N MET A 184 -2.99 6.83 -6.25
CA MET A 184 -4.05 5.87 -6.03
C MET A 184 -4.29 5.83 -4.54
N LEU A 185 -5.55 5.92 -4.09
CA LEU A 185 -5.89 5.71 -2.68
C LEU A 185 -5.30 4.39 -2.11
N HIS A 186 -4.90 3.49 -3.01
CA HIS A 186 -4.46 2.13 -2.74
C HIS A 186 -3.09 1.76 -3.29
N GLY A 187 -2.24 2.73 -3.62
CA GLY A 187 -0.80 2.51 -3.75
C GLY A 187 -0.15 2.43 -2.37
N VAL A 188 -0.25 1.35 -1.60
CA VAL A 188 -0.27 -0.05 -1.99
C VAL A 188 -1.09 -0.77 -0.93
N ARG A 189 -2.05 -1.66 -1.28
CA ARG A 189 -2.84 -2.44 -0.30
C ARG A 189 -1.94 -3.09 0.76
N TRP A 190 -0.71 -3.49 0.40
CA TRP A 190 0.26 -3.95 1.39
C TRP A 190 0.60 -2.91 2.45
N ARG A 191 0.74 -1.61 2.13
CA ARG A 191 1.07 -0.55 3.10
C ARG A 191 -0.04 -0.40 4.13
N ALA A 192 -1.30 -0.46 3.67
CA ALA A 192 -2.48 -0.39 4.52
C ALA A 192 -2.59 -1.61 5.44
N THR A 193 -2.53 -2.81 4.86
CA THR A 193 -2.61 -4.08 5.59
C THR A 193 -1.42 -4.24 6.53
N PHE A 194 -0.21 -3.88 6.08
CA PHE A 194 1.00 -3.86 6.90
C PHE A 194 0.89 -2.86 8.05
N ALA A 195 0.41 -1.63 7.80
CA ALA A 195 0.24 -0.63 8.85
C ALA A 195 -0.73 -1.10 9.93
N ARG A 196 -1.86 -1.71 9.54
CA ARG A 196 -2.82 -2.33 10.48
C ARG A 196 -2.18 -3.45 11.28
N ALA A 197 -1.53 -4.40 10.61
CA ALA A 197 -0.85 -5.51 11.26
C ALA A 197 0.25 -5.02 12.23
N TYR A 198 0.97 -3.97 11.85
CA TYR A 198 2.03 -3.36 12.65
C TYR A 198 1.50 -2.63 13.89
N ALA A 199 0.37 -1.93 13.76
CA ALA A 199 -0.32 -1.30 14.90
C ALA A 199 -0.77 -2.35 15.92
N LEU A 200 -1.47 -3.39 15.47
CA LEU A 200 -1.90 -4.51 16.32
C LEU A 200 -0.71 -5.17 17.05
N ARG A 201 0.43 -5.34 16.36
CA ARG A 201 1.65 -5.87 16.98
C ARG A 201 2.22 -4.93 18.04
N LYS A 202 2.17 -3.61 17.82
CA LYS A 202 2.62 -2.61 18.81
C LYS A 202 1.72 -2.58 20.04
N GLU A 203 0.43 -2.83 19.87
CA GLU A 203 -0.57 -2.91 20.94
C GLU A 203 -0.53 -4.24 21.72
N GLY A 204 0.32 -5.20 21.31
CA GLY A 204 0.42 -6.52 21.97
C GLY A 204 -0.56 -7.57 21.44
N SER A 205 -1.46 -7.20 20.53
CA SER A 205 -2.45 -8.09 19.88
C SER A 205 -1.80 -9.02 18.84
N TYR A 206 -0.88 -9.89 19.28
CA TYR A 206 -0.02 -10.68 18.40
C TYR A 206 -0.77 -11.69 17.52
N GLN A 207 -1.84 -12.31 18.02
CA GLN A 207 -2.68 -13.24 17.26
C GLN A 207 -3.35 -12.54 16.07
N GLN A 208 -3.97 -11.39 16.33
CA GLN A 208 -4.63 -10.57 15.31
C GLN A 208 -3.62 -10.00 14.31
N ALA A 209 -2.47 -9.52 14.80
CA ALA A 209 -1.37 -9.06 13.96
C ALA A 209 -0.87 -10.17 13.02
N ALA A 210 -0.65 -11.38 13.55
CA ALA A 210 -0.24 -12.54 12.77
C ALA A 210 -1.25 -12.87 11.66
N ALA A 211 -2.55 -12.86 11.97
CA ALA A 211 -3.59 -13.09 10.97
C ALA A 211 -3.53 -12.06 9.83
N GLN A 212 -3.33 -10.77 10.14
CA GLN A 212 -3.19 -9.72 9.14
C GLN A 212 -1.91 -9.87 8.31
N TYR A 213 -0.78 -10.19 8.94
CA TYR A 213 0.46 -10.46 8.22
C TYR A 213 0.38 -11.71 7.35
N THR A 214 -0.32 -12.77 7.79
CA THR A 214 -0.55 -13.96 6.96
C THR A 214 -1.38 -13.63 5.74
N LYS A 215 -2.47 -12.86 5.89
CA LYS A 215 -3.25 -12.36 4.73
C LYS A 215 -2.38 -11.54 3.79
N LEU A 216 -1.52 -10.69 4.35
CA LEU A 216 -0.59 -9.88 3.57
C LEU A 216 0.42 -10.73 2.78
N LEU A 217 1.03 -11.72 3.43
CA LEU A 217 2.05 -12.59 2.82
C LEU A 217 1.45 -13.55 1.80
N LYS A 218 0.17 -13.94 1.92
CA LYS A 218 -0.53 -14.67 0.86
C LYS A 218 -0.60 -13.86 -0.44
N ALA A 219 -0.84 -12.54 -0.35
CA ALA A 219 -0.91 -11.66 -1.51
C ALA A 219 0.47 -11.15 -1.96
N PHE A 220 1.42 -10.99 -1.04
CA PHE A 220 2.77 -10.49 -1.29
C PHE A 220 3.82 -11.36 -0.58
N PRO A 221 4.14 -12.55 -1.13
CA PRO A 221 5.04 -13.49 -0.47
C PRO A 221 6.45 -12.94 -0.23
N GLN A 222 6.91 -12.01 -1.09
CA GLN A 222 8.23 -11.39 -1.06
C GLN A 222 8.31 -10.13 -0.19
N HIS A 223 7.28 -9.86 0.63
CA HIS A 223 7.21 -8.64 1.41
C HIS A 223 8.13 -8.66 2.63
N GLY A 224 9.37 -8.19 2.47
CA GLY A 224 10.43 -8.29 3.47
C GLY A 224 10.08 -7.76 4.87
N ARG A 225 9.42 -6.59 4.98
CA ARG A 225 8.98 -6.11 6.31
C ARG A 225 7.97 -7.02 6.98
N ALA A 226 7.05 -7.62 6.23
CA ALA A 226 6.01 -8.47 6.80
C ALA A 226 6.59 -9.81 7.25
N LEU A 227 7.53 -10.37 6.48
CA LEU A 227 8.31 -11.54 6.88
C LEU A 227 9.10 -11.26 8.17
N TYR A 228 9.78 -10.11 8.25
CA TYR A 228 10.53 -9.71 9.45
C TYR A 228 9.62 -9.57 10.69
N GLU A 229 8.48 -8.88 10.56
CA GLU A 229 7.54 -8.72 11.68
C GLU A 229 6.87 -10.03 12.08
N MET A 230 6.62 -10.95 11.13
CA MET A 230 6.18 -12.31 11.46
C MET A 230 7.25 -13.09 12.23
N GLY A 231 8.53 -12.96 11.85
CA GLY A 231 9.65 -13.51 12.61
C GLY A 231 9.64 -13.02 14.06
N ARG A 232 9.46 -11.71 14.27
CA ARG A 232 9.35 -11.12 15.62
C ARG A 232 8.16 -11.65 16.40
N ILE A 233 6.99 -11.78 15.78
CA ILE A 233 5.80 -12.32 16.45
C ILE A 233 6.03 -13.78 16.86
N LYS A 234 6.64 -14.60 16.01
CA LYS A 234 6.95 -16.00 16.36
C LYS A 234 7.99 -16.09 17.46
N GLU A 235 8.99 -15.21 17.45
CA GLU A 235 10.01 -15.13 18.48
C GLU A 235 9.41 -14.75 19.84
N LEU A 236 8.57 -13.71 19.89
CA LEU A 236 7.86 -13.31 21.12
C LEU A 236 6.92 -14.40 21.64
N GLY A 237 6.33 -15.19 20.74
CA GLY A 237 5.51 -16.34 21.10
C GLY A 237 6.29 -17.63 21.38
N GLY A 238 7.62 -17.57 21.57
CA GLY A 238 8.47 -18.72 21.90
C GLY A 238 8.70 -19.72 20.76
N LYS A 239 8.16 -19.49 19.56
CA LYS A 239 8.26 -20.39 18.40
C LYS A 239 9.55 -20.11 17.61
N ILE A 240 10.69 -20.42 18.23
CA ILE A 240 12.03 -20.01 17.77
C ILE A 240 12.36 -20.52 16.35
N ASP A 241 12.08 -21.79 16.03
CA ASP A 241 12.38 -22.32 14.68
C ASP A 241 11.56 -21.62 13.58
N LYS A 242 10.29 -21.34 13.87
CA LYS A 242 9.43 -20.58 12.94
C LYS A 242 9.94 -19.15 12.78
N ALA A 243 10.41 -18.52 13.85
CA ALA A 243 11.01 -17.19 13.80
C ALA A 243 12.26 -17.16 12.90
N ILE A 244 13.18 -18.11 13.10
CA ILE A 244 14.39 -18.29 12.28
C ILE A 244 14.02 -18.46 10.80
N SER A 245 13.01 -19.27 10.50
CA SER A 245 12.53 -19.46 9.12
C SER A 245 12.06 -18.15 8.48
N TYR A 246 11.22 -17.37 9.17
CA TYR A 246 10.75 -16.07 8.67
C TYR A 246 11.89 -15.06 8.48
N TYR A 247 12.85 -14.99 9.41
CA TYR A 247 14.02 -14.12 9.26
C TYR A 247 14.91 -14.55 8.09
N LYS A 248 15.09 -15.86 7.88
CA LYS A 248 15.80 -16.40 6.71
C LYS A 248 15.09 -15.93 5.42
N SER A 249 13.78 -16.12 5.33
CA SER A 249 13.00 -15.64 4.17
C SER A 249 13.12 -14.13 3.99
N ALA A 250 13.06 -13.32 5.06
CA ALA A 250 13.21 -11.87 5.00
C ALA A 250 14.62 -11.44 4.51
N SER A 251 15.67 -12.16 4.91
CA SER A 251 17.07 -11.88 4.52
C SER A 251 17.37 -12.15 3.05
N GLN A 252 16.55 -12.97 2.38
CA GLN A 252 16.71 -13.33 0.97
C GLN A 252 15.95 -12.38 0.03
N GLN A 253 15.19 -11.42 0.57
CA GLN A 253 14.39 -10.51 -0.24
C GLN A 253 15.24 -9.40 -0.87
N LYS A 254 14.92 -9.04 -2.12
CA LYS A 254 15.55 -7.92 -2.82
C LYS A 254 15.08 -6.59 -2.25
N ARG A 255 15.99 -5.58 -2.23
CA ARG A 255 15.67 -4.21 -1.80
C ARG A 255 14.53 -3.65 -2.63
N SER A 256 13.49 -3.19 -1.95
CA SER A 256 12.30 -2.59 -2.58
C SER A 256 11.57 -1.71 -1.58
N ALA A 257 10.48 -1.07 -2.00
CA ALA A 257 9.61 -0.35 -1.07
C ALA A 257 9.03 -1.25 0.06
N GLN A 258 8.84 -2.55 -0.24
CA GLN A 258 8.35 -3.56 0.72
C GLN A 258 9.46 -4.14 1.60
N THR A 259 10.71 -3.96 1.18
CA THR A 259 11.92 -4.47 1.82
C THR A 259 12.97 -3.35 1.91
N PRO A 260 12.87 -2.44 2.88
CA PRO A 260 13.88 -1.43 3.14
C PRO A 260 15.27 -2.05 3.36
N GLY A 261 16.33 -1.30 3.08
CA GLY A 261 17.71 -1.80 3.11
C GLY A 261 18.15 -2.38 4.45
N TRP A 262 17.55 -1.94 5.56
CA TRP A 262 17.83 -2.47 6.89
C TRP A 262 17.26 -3.87 7.14
N ILE A 263 16.26 -4.33 6.39
CA ILE A 263 15.56 -5.60 6.65
C ILE A 263 16.52 -6.78 6.54
N VAL A 264 17.27 -6.86 5.44
CA VAL A 264 18.20 -7.97 5.20
C VAL A 264 19.23 -8.12 6.32
N PRO A 265 20.03 -7.08 6.65
CA PRO A 265 21.06 -7.22 7.67
C PRO A 265 20.48 -7.46 9.07
N TRP A 266 19.37 -6.81 9.44
CA TRP A 266 18.72 -7.05 10.73
C TRP A 266 18.08 -8.43 10.84
N SER A 267 17.56 -8.99 9.75
CA SER A 267 17.04 -10.36 9.75
C SER A 267 18.16 -11.38 10.00
N VAL A 268 19.33 -11.20 9.38
CA VAL A 268 20.51 -12.07 9.61
C VAL A 268 21.00 -11.93 11.05
N PHE A 269 21.06 -10.71 11.58
CA PHE A 269 21.44 -10.50 12.98
C PHE A 269 20.49 -11.24 13.94
N ARG A 270 19.17 -11.07 13.76
CA ARG A 270 18.17 -11.77 14.59
C ARG A 270 18.27 -13.28 14.46
N GLN A 271 18.43 -13.79 13.25
CA GLN A 271 18.66 -15.21 13.00
C GLN A 271 19.86 -15.74 13.79
N ALA A 272 21.00 -15.04 13.75
CA ALA A 272 22.19 -15.44 14.47
C ALA A 272 21.99 -15.43 15.99
N THR A 273 21.34 -14.40 16.55
CA THR A 273 21.04 -14.35 17.98
C THR A 273 20.13 -15.50 18.44
N LEU A 274 19.16 -15.91 17.63
CA LEU A 274 18.29 -17.04 17.94
C LEU A 274 19.00 -18.39 17.80
N LEU A 275 19.88 -18.54 16.80
CA LEU A 275 20.72 -19.74 16.66
C LEU A 275 21.65 -19.92 17.86
N TYR A 276 22.22 -18.83 18.39
CA TYR A 276 23.02 -18.87 19.61
C TYR A 276 22.20 -19.38 20.80
N LYS A 277 20.97 -18.87 20.99
CA LYS A 277 20.06 -19.35 22.05
C LYS A 277 19.69 -20.83 21.93
N GLN A 278 19.76 -21.42 20.73
CA GLN A 278 19.56 -22.85 20.50
C GLN A 278 20.85 -23.68 20.68
N GLY A 279 21.94 -23.10 21.21
CA GLY A 279 23.24 -23.78 21.33
C GLY A 279 24.02 -23.90 20.02
N LYS A 280 23.50 -23.38 18.89
CA LYS A 280 24.15 -23.42 17.56
C LYS A 280 25.19 -22.30 17.42
N THR A 281 26.10 -22.21 18.39
CA THR A 281 27.03 -21.10 18.60
C THR A 281 28.00 -20.88 17.43
N ALA A 282 28.55 -21.95 16.85
CA ALA A 282 29.47 -21.86 15.72
C ALA A 282 28.81 -21.17 14.51
N ARG A 283 27.61 -21.62 14.14
CA ARG A 283 26.82 -21.07 13.03
C ARG A 283 26.40 -19.62 13.29
N ALA A 284 25.99 -19.31 14.51
CA ALA A 284 25.63 -17.95 14.91
C ALA A 284 26.81 -16.97 14.74
N ARG A 285 28.00 -17.33 15.24
CA ARG A 285 29.22 -16.52 15.10
C ARG A 285 29.63 -16.35 13.64
N GLN A 286 29.53 -17.41 12.84
CA GLN A 286 29.83 -17.34 11.40
C GLN A 286 28.93 -16.33 10.68
N LEU A 287 27.61 -16.35 10.94
CA LEU A 287 26.66 -15.41 10.35
C LEU A 287 26.97 -13.96 10.73
N LEU A 288 27.27 -13.69 12.01
CA LEU A 288 27.61 -12.34 12.46
C LEU A 288 28.91 -11.83 11.85
N LYS A 289 29.97 -12.65 11.82
CA LYS A 289 31.24 -12.29 11.18
C LYS A 289 31.06 -12.01 9.68
N ALA A 290 30.28 -12.83 8.98
CA ALA A 290 29.98 -12.63 7.56
C ALA A 290 29.16 -11.35 7.33
N LEU A 291 28.21 -11.04 8.21
CA LEU A 291 27.41 -9.82 8.16
C LEU A 291 28.27 -8.57 8.40
N ARG A 292 29.20 -8.63 9.37
CA ARG A 292 30.10 -7.53 9.76
C ARG A 292 31.03 -7.07 8.63
N LYS A 293 31.37 -7.97 7.70
CA LYS A 293 32.20 -7.68 6.52
C LYS A 293 31.44 -6.92 5.42
N LYS A 294 30.10 -6.87 5.46
CA LYS A 294 29.29 -6.19 4.45
C LYS A 294 29.15 -4.70 4.77
N ALA A 295 29.06 -3.85 3.74
CA ALA A 295 28.75 -2.43 3.89
C ALA A 295 27.26 -2.17 4.19
N LEU A 296 26.70 -2.83 5.21
CA LEU A 296 25.27 -2.80 5.57
C LEU A 296 25.03 -2.34 7.02
N ASN A 297 25.69 -1.24 7.42
CA ASN A 297 25.65 -0.72 8.79
C ASN A 297 24.42 0.16 9.09
N TYR A 298 23.22 -0.41 9.01
CA TYR A 298 21.97 0.32 9.34
C TYR A 298 21.74 0.39 10.84
N TYR A 299 21.51 1.60 11.39
CA TYR A 299 21.22 1.83 12.81
C TYR A 299 22.31 1.29 13.76
N ASN A 300 23.59 1.53 13.40
CA ASN A 300 24.76 1.06 14.13
C ASN A 300 24.77 -0.47 14.38
N LEU A 301 24.41 -1.24 13.35
CA LEU A 301 24.38 -2.69 13.46
C LEU A 301 25.77 -3.30 13.69
N HIS A 302 26.83 -2.71 13.12
CA HIS A 302 28.20 -3.20 13.30
C HIS A 302 28.64 -3.13 14.75
N GLY A 303 28.40 -2.01 15.44
CA GLY A 303 28.68 -1.90 16.88
C GLY A 303 27.91 -2.93 17.70
N ARG A 304 26.64 -3.21 17.34
CA ARG A 304 25.84 -4.26 17.99
C ARG A 304 26.41 -5.65 17.75
N ILE A 305 26.90 -5.93 16.55
CA ILE A 305 27.55 -7.20 16.22
C ILE A 305 28.83 -7.38 17.05
N ASP A 306 29.67 -6.36 17.10
CA ASP A 306 30.97 -6.40 17.78
C ASP A 306 30.76 -6.64 19.29
N MET A 307 29.83 -5.91 19.91
CA MET A 307 29.43 -6.11 21.32
C MET A 307 28.87 -7.52 21.56
N THR A 308 28.01 -8.01 20.67
CA THR A 308 27.40 -9.35 20.81
C THR A 308 28.45 -10.46 20.70
N LEU A 309 29.41 -10.33 19.78
CA LEU A 309 30.51 -11.28 19.62
C LEU A 309 31.46 -11.27 20.82
N GLN A 310 31.71 -10.11 21.44
CA GLN A 310 32.49 -9.99 22.66
C GLN A 310 31.78 -10.69 23.84
N GLN A 311 30.49 -10.41 24.05
CA GLN A 311 29.69 -11.07 25.08
C GLN A 311 29.70 -12.60 24.94
N TRP A 312 29.56 -13.12 23.71
CA TRP A 312 29.60 -14.56 23.48
C TRP A 312 30.97 -15.21 23.71
N ARG A 313 32.06 -14.42 23.77
CA ARG A 313 33.39 -14.92 24.12
C ARG A 313 33.56 -15.06 25.63
N SER A 314 32.99 -14.13 26.40
CA SER A 314 33.08 -14.10 27.86
C SER A 314 32.08 -15.03 28.57
N SER A 315 31.09 -15.58 27.87
CA SER A 315 30.15 -16.58 28.40
C SER A 315 30.63 -18.04 28.25
N ARG A 316 31.94 -18.24 28.02
CA ARG A 316 32.61 -19.55 28.08
C ARG A 316 33.34 -19.66 29.39
#